data_AF-X0WUA0-F1
#
_entry.id   AF-X0WUA0-F1
#
_cell.length_a   1.000
_cell.length_b   1.000
_cell.length_c   1.000
_cell.angle_alpha   90.00
_cell.angle_beta   90.00
_cell.angle_gamma   90.00
#
_symmetry.space_group_name_H-M   'P 1'
#
loop_
_entity.id
_entity.type
_entity.pdbx_description
1 polymer ?
#
loop_
_entity_poly.entity_id
_entity_poly.type
_entity_poly.pdbx_seq_one_letter_code
_entity_poly.pdbx_strand_id
1 'polypeptide(L)'
;MSSRVDQLLSLPPFGLSAEAKTAALLPAVREELTYHYEHCAPFQKWCRRHDFDPHDPIEDLAAVPFLPANIFKQMTLRSVPDEQVVRVLASSATSSQIPARVALDTITRNRQIRSLAAILTHLLGGRRRPFVILD
;
A
#
# COMPACT_ATOMS: atom_id res chain seq x y z
N MET A 1 -12.84 15.52 -1.81
CA MET A 1 -12.86 14.96 -0.44
C MET A 1 -11.54 14.23 -0.21
N SER A 2 -10.98 14.25 1.01
CA SER A 2 -9.73 13.54 1.33
C SER A 2 -9.99 12.04 1.36
N SER A 3 -9.12 11.22 0.73
CA SER A 3 -9.26 9.75 0.72
C SER A 3 -9.19 9.18 2.14
N ARG A 4 -9.74 7.98 2.36
CA ARG A 4 -9.66 7.28 3.66
C ARG A 4 -8.22 6.98 4.04
N VAL A 5 -7.36 6.66 3.07
CA VAL A 5 -5.92 6.50 3.31
C VAL A 5 -5.28 7.81 3.76
N ASP A 6 -5.66 8.95 3.18
CA ASP A 6 -5.12 10.25 3.63
C ASP A 6 -5.59 10.60 5.05
N GLN A 7 -6.82 10.25 5.40
CA GLN A 7 -7.32 10.38 6.77
C GLN A 7 -6.52 9.49 7.73
N LEU A 8 -6.27 8.22 7.38
CA LEU A 8 -5.45 7.30 8.17
C LEU A 8 -4.03 7.83 8.37
N LEU A 9 -3.41 8.37 7.31
CA LEU A 9 -2.06 8.91 7.35
C LEU A 9 -1.94 10.26 8.07
N SER A 10 -3.06 10.88 8.46
CA SER A 10 -3.08 12.08 9.30
C SER A 10 -2.99 11.77 10.80
N LEU A 11 -3.22 10.51 11.19
CA LEU A 11 -3.16 10.06 12.58
C LEU A 11 -1.70 9.91 13.04
N PRO A 12 -1.41 10.11 14.34
CA PRO A 12 -0.06 9.95 14.86
C PRO A 12 0.43 8.49 14.69
N PRO A 13 1.65 8.26 14.18
CA PRO A 13 2.24 6.93 14.13
C PRO A 13 2.25 6.28 15.52
N PHE A 14 1.84 5.01 15.59
CA PHE A 14 1.86 4.20 16.81
C PHE A 14 1.03 4.75 17.99
N GLY A 15 0.13 5.72 17.76
CA GLY A 15 -0.64 6.38 18.82
C GLY A 15 -2.04 5.82 19.09
N LEU A 16 -2.48 4.78 18.37
CA LEU A 16 -3.82 4.20 18.50
C LEU A 16 -3.80 2.86 19.22
N SER A 17 -4.87 2.55 19.95
CA SER A 17 -5.13 1.18 20.42
C SER A 17 -5.36 0.23 19.24
N ALA A 18 -5.30 -1.08 19.48
CA ALA A 18 -5.57 -2.07 18.45
C ALA A 18 -6.98 -1.89 17.85
N GLU A 19 -8.00 -1.67 18.70
CA GLU A 19 -9.39 -1.48 18.26
C GLU A 19 -9.54 -0.21 17.42
N ALA A 20 -9.00 0.91 17.90
CA ALA A 20 -9.06 2.19 17.17
C ALA A 20 -8.30 2.13 15.84
N LYS A 21 -7.17 1.41 15.79
CA LYS A 21 -6.39 1.20 14.56
C LYS A 21 -7.18 0.38 13.55
N THR A 22 -7.82 -0.71 13.97
CA THR A 22 -8.65 -1.53 13.07
C THR A 22 -9.84 -0.74 12.52
N ALA A 23 -10.53 0.02 13.38
CA ALA A 23 -11.65 0.87 12.98
C ALA A 23 -11.25 1.95 11.95
N ALA A 24 -10.03 2.47 12.02
CA ALA A 24 -9.50 3.42 11.04
C ALA A 24 -8.96 2.76 9.77
N LEU A 25 -8.34 1.58 9.89
CA LEU A 25 -7.68 0.89 8.78
C LEU A 25 -8.67 0.23 7.82
N LEU A 26 -9.70 -0.43 8.34
CA LEU A 26 -10.63 -1.23 7.54
C LEU A 26 -11.33 -0.42 6.43
N PRO A 27 -11.86 0.80 6.69
CA PRO A 27 -12.44 1.63 5.63
C PRO A 27 -11.43 2.04 4.55
N ALA A 28 -10.18 2.30 4.94
CA ALA A 28 -9.12 2.68 4.01
C ALA A 28 -8.70 1.50 3.13
N VAL A 29 -8.58 0.30 3.70
CA VAL A 29 -8.30 -0.91 2.94
C VAL A 29 -9.43 -1.22 1.97
N ARG A 30 -10.69 -1.13 2.41
CA ARG A 30 -11.84 -1.35 1.53
C ARG A 30 -11.86 -0.37 0.35
N GLU A 31 -11.64 0.92 0.59
CA GLU A 31 -11.55 1.94 -0.47
C GLU A 31 -10.49 1.58 -1.53
N GLU A 32 -9.30 1.16 -1.11
CA GLU A 32 -8.21 0.79 -2.03
C GLU A 32 -8.47 -0.57 -2.71
N LEU A 33 -9.07 -1.55 -2.03
CA LEU A 33 -9.46 -2.84 -2.62
C LEU A 33 -10.51 -2.65 -3.72
N THR A 34 -11.52 -1.81 -3.48
CA THR A 34 -12.53 -1.45 -4.49
C THR A 34 -11.86 -0.78 -5.69
N TYR A 35 -10.99 0.21 -5.44
CA TYR A 35 -10.25 0.89 -6.51
C TYR A 35 -9.42 -0.09 -7.36
N HIS A 36 -8.68 -1.00 -6.71
CA HIS A 36 -7.90 -2.01 -7.42
C HIS A 36 -8.76 -3.02 -8.18
N TYR A 37 -9.90 -3.42 -7.62
CA TYR A 37 -10.84 -4.33 -8.29
C TYR A 37 -11.42 -3.74 -9.58
N GLU A 38 -11.69 -2.43 -9.59
CA GLU A 38 -12.23 -1.73 -10.76
C GLU A 38 -11.16 -1.45 -11.82
N HIS A 39 -9.91 -1.18 -11.42
CA HIS A 39 -8.89 -0.65 -12.31
C HIS A 39 -7.71 -1.59 -12.61
N CYS A 40 -7.64 -2.77 -11.99
CA CYS A 40 -6.60 -3.77 -12.23
C CYS A 40 -7.25 -5.10 -12.64
N ALA A 41 -7.36 -5.35 -13.94
CA ALA A 41 -7.99 -6.56 -14.48
C ALA A 41 -7.40 -7.88 -13.92
N PRO A 42 -6.08 -8.04 -13.75
CA PRO A 42 -5.53 -9.25 -13.12
C PRO A 42 -5.96 -9.41 -11.64
N PHE A 43 -6.05 -8.31 -10.89
CA PHE A 43 -6.50 -8.34 -9.50
C PHE A 43 -8.01 -8.63 -9.41
N GLN A 44 -8.82 -8.04 -10.28
CA GLN A 44 -10.25 -8.36 -10.38
C GLN A 44 -10.48 -9.86 -10.62
N LYS A 45 -9.72 -10.45 -11.55
CA LYS A 45 -9.79 -11.88 -11.85
C LYS A 45 -9.38 -12.74 -10.65
N TRP A 46 -8.38 -12.29 -9.86
CA TRP A 46 -7.98 -12.93 -8.62
C TRP A 46 -9.14 -12.92 -7.61
N CYS A 47 -9.72 -11.76 -7.35
CA CYS A 47 -10.87 -11.61 -6.44
C CYS A 47 -12.04 -12.52 -6.83
N ARG A 48 -12.45 -12.51 -8.11
CA ARG A 48 -13.54 -13.37 -8.61
C ARG A 48 -13.27 -14.85 -8.47
N ARG A 49 -12.02 -15.30 -8.62
CA ARG A 49 -11.64 -16.71 -8.45
C ARG A 49 -11.72 -17.17 -6.99
N HIS A 50 -11.64 -16.22 -6.06
CA HIS A 50 -11.70 -16.46 -4.62
C HIS A 50 -13.06 -16.09 -4.02
N ASP A 51 -14.09 -15.93 -4.87
CA ASP A 51 -15.45 -15.54 -4.46
C ASP A 51 -15.47 -14.29 -3.57
N PHE A 52 -14.58 -13.33 -3.86
CA PHE A 52 -14.42 -12.09 -3.11
C PHE A 52 -14.84 -10.88 -3.96
N ASP A 53 -15.74 -10.06 -3.41
CA ASP A 53 -16.13 -8.76 -3.95
C ASP A 53 -15.91 -7.65 -2.90
N PRO A 54 -15.03 -6.65 -3.13
CA PRO A 54 -14.80 -5.58 -2.17
C PRO A 54 -15.98 -4.60 -2.01
N HIS A 55 -17.01 -4.69 -2.87
CA HIS A 55 -18.25 -3.93 -2.69
C HIS A 55 -19.10 -4.50 -1.56
N ASP A 56 -18.97 -5.78 -1.24
CA ASP A 56 -19.64 -6.39 -0.10
C ASP A 56 -19.09 -5.86 1.24
N PRO A 57 -19.85 -5.97 2.34
CA PRO A 57 -19.34 -5.64 3.67
C PRO A 57 -18.12 -6.50 4.02
N ILE A 58 -17.00 -5.85 4.38
CA ILE A 58 -15.81 -6.49 4.92
C ILE A 58 -15.77 -6.13 6.41
N GLU A 59 -16.05 -7.10 7.28
CA GLU A 59 -16.02 -6.89 8.74
C GLU A 59 -14.61 -7.10 9.33
N ASP A 60 -13.81 -7.95 8.68
CA ASP A 60 -12.44 -8.27 9.08
C ASP A 60 -11.53 -8.35 7.85
N LEU A 61 -10.30 -7.87 7.99
CA LEU A 61 -9.25 -8.01 6.98
C LEU A 61 -8.90 -9.48 6.71
N ALA A 62 -9.18 -10.39 7.65
CA ALA A 62 -9.05 -11.83 7.43
C ALA A 62 -9.94 -12.38 6.30
N ALA A 63 -11.01 -11.67 5.92
CA ALA A 63 -11.87 -12.04 4.80
C ALA A 63 -11.27 -11.69 3.42
N VAL A 64 -10.21 -10.86 3.37
CA VAL A 64 -9.56 -10.46 2.12
C VAL A 64 -8.66 -11.60 1.63
N PRO A 65 -8.79 -12.06 0.37
CA PRO A 65 -7.99 -13.16 -0.14
C PRO A 65 -6.50 -12.80 -0.18
N PHE A 66 -5.65 -13.68 0.35
CA PHE A 66 -4.21 -13.49 0.33
C PHE A 66 -3.68 -13.39 -1.11
N LEU A 67 -2.82 -12.40 -1.38
CA LEU A 67 -2.15 -12.28 -2.67
C LEU A 67 -0.71 -12.81 -2.55
N PRO A 68 -0.33 -13.89 -3.26
CA PRO A 68 1.01 -14.44 -3.17
C PRO A 68 2.08 -13.44 -3.63
N ALA A 69 3.08 -13.14 -2.80
CA ALA A 69 4.11 -12.14 -3.13
C ALA A 69 4.90 -12.46 -4.43
N ASN A 70 4.99 -13.74 -4.82
CA ASN A 70 5.65 -14.14 -6.07
C ASN A 70 4.95 -13.60 -7.33
N ILE A 71 3.68 -13.21 -7.24
CA ILE A 71 2.92 -12.68 -8.39
C ILE A 71 3.58 -11.43 -8.98
N PHE A 72 4.22 -10.60 -8.13
CA PHE A 72 4.92 -9.38 -8.53
C PHE A 72 6.21 -9.64 -9.32
N LYS A 73 6.68 -10.90 -9.40
CA LYS A 73 7.75 -11.33 -10.32
C LYS A 73 7.20 -11.83 -11.65
N GLN A 74 5.95 -12.29 -11.66
CA GLN A 74 5.34 -12.98 -12.80
C GLN A 74 4.52 -12.04 -13.70
N MET A 75 3.95 -10.97 -13.12
CA MET A 75 3.14 -10.02 -13.87
C MET A 75 3.15 -8.63 -13.23
N THR A 76 2.74 -7.63 -14.00
CA THR A 76 2.53 -6.27 -13.52
C THR A 76 1.11 -6.11 -13.00
N LEU A 77 0.97 -5.91 -11.69
CA LEU A 77 -0.28 -5.49 -11.06
C LEU A 77 -0.27 -3.96 -10.94
N ARG A 78 -1.22 -3.30 -11.59
CA ARG A 78 -1.34 -1.84 -11.60
C ARG A 78 -2.78 -1.41 -11.83
N SER A 79 -3.18 -0.32 -11.17
CA SER A 79 -4.54 0.25 -11.22
C SER A 79 -4.61 1.63 -11.89
N VAL A 80 -3.52 2.03 -12.54
CA VAL A 80 -3.42 3.26 -13.34
C VAL A 80 -2.84 2.93 -14.72
N PRO A 81 -3.03 3.77 -15.73
CA PRO A 81 -2.33 3.66 -17.02
C PRO A 81 -0.80 3.78 -16.88
N ASP A 82 -0.06 3.33 -17.89
CA ASP A 82 1.41 3.39 -17.93
C ASP A 82 1.94 4.82 -17.76
N GLU A 83 1.24 5.79 -18.35
CA GLU A 83 1.62 7.20 -18.39
C GLU A 83 1.56 7.86 -17.01
N GLN A 84 0.82 7.27 -16.06
CA GLN A 84 0.70 7.78 -14.69
C GLN A 84 1.72 7.15 -13.74
N VAL A 85 2.50 6.16 -14.20
CA VAL A 85 3.57 5.54 -13.40
C VAL A 85 4.76 6.48 -13.37
N VAL A 86 5.11 6.96 -12.17
CA VAL A 86 6.25 7.86 -11.97
C VAL A 86 7.50 7.15 -11.46
N ARG A 87 7.34 5.93 -10.93
CA ARG A 87 8.45 5.11 -10.42
C ARG A 87 8.08 3.64 -10.43
N VAL A 88 9.05 2.77 -10.68
CA VAL A 88 8.94 1.33 -10.45
C VAL A 88 9.98 0.92 -9.43
N LEU A 89 9.54 0.34 -8.32
CA LEU A 89 10.42 -0.28 -7.34
C LEU A 89 10.73 -1.72 -7.77
N ALA A 90 11.99 -2.12 -7.62
CA ALA A 90 12.44 -3.49 -7.89
C ALA A 90 13.14 -4.07 -6.65
N SER A 91 12.87 -5.33 -6.33
CA SER A 91 13.60 -6.05 -5.28
C SER A 91 15.04 -6.37 -5.70
N SER A 92 15.93 -6.65 -4.76
CA SER A 92 17.34 -7.02 -4.99
C SER A 92 17.58 -8.39 -5.66
N ALA A 93 16.54 -9.20 -5.90
CA ALA A 93 16.62 -10.47 -6.64
C ALA A 93 17.63 -11.50 -6.07
N THR A 94 17.81 -11.54 -4.74
CA THR A 94 18.85 -12.36 -4.09
C THR A 94 18.63 -13.88 -4.19
N SER A 95 17.40 -14.37 -4.31
CA SER A 95 17.09 -15.82 -4.39
C SER A 95 16.68 -16.31 -5.78
N SER A 96 16.22 -15.41 -6.64
CA SER A 96 15.82 -15.70 -8.02
C SER A 96 16.27 -14.51 -8.85
N GLN A 97 16.96 -14.73 -9.97
CA GLN A 97 17.47 -13.65 -10.83
C GLN A 97 16.39 -12.67 -11.33
N ILE A 98 15.11 -12.99 -11.14
CA ILE A 98 13.97 -12.14 -11.49
C ILE A 98 13.53 -11.32 -10.26
N PRO A 99 13.68 -9.98 -10.28
CA PRO A 99 13.19 -9.11 -9.22
C PRO A 99 11.66 -8.97 -9.25
N ALA A 100 11.04 -8.85 -8.08
CA ALA A 100 9.66 -8.39 -7.97
C ALA A 100 9.58 -6.90 -8.32
N ARG A 101 8.51 -6.48 -9.00
CA ARG A 101 8.32 -5.10 -9.45
C ARG A 101 7.00 -4.52 -8.94
N VAL A 102 7.04 -3.29 -8.43
CA VAL A 102 5.85 -2.55 -7.97
C VAL A 102 5.83 -1.17 -8.62
N ALA A 103 4.79 -0.87 -9.38
CA ALA A 103 4.59 0.43 -10.01
C ALA A 103 3.99 1.42 -9.01
N LEU A 104 4.50 2.65 -8.99
CA LEU A 104 4.02 3.73 -8.15
C LEU A 104 3.56 4.90 -9.02
N ASP A 105 2.36 5.38 -8.74
CA ASP A 105 1.86 6.64 -9.24
C ASP A 105 2.26 7.81 -8.33
N THR A 106 1.87 9.02 -8.70
CA THR A 106 2.18 10.22 -7.92
C THR A 106 1.53 10.20 -6.54
N ILE A 107 0.29 9.70 -6.42
CA ILE A 107 -0.45 9.67 -5.15
C ILE A 107 0.24 8.72 -4.17
N THR A 108 0.53 7.49 -4.58
CA THR A 108 1.20 6.49 -3.74
C THR A 108 2.59 6.93 -3.33
N ARG A 109 3.38 7.50 -4.26
CA ARG A 109 4.70 8.06 -3.93
C ARG A 109 4.61 9.14 -2.85
N ASN A 110 3.67 10.07 -2.98
CA ASN A 110 3.50 11.16 -2.01
C ASN A 110 3.07 10.62 -0.64
N ARG A 111 2.15 9.64 -0.62
CA ARG A 111 1.74 8.94 0.61
C ARG A 111 2.96 8.28 1.28
N GLN A 112 3.80 7.55 0.55
CA GLN A 112 5.02 6.92 1.09
C GLN A 112 6.00 7.94 1.71
N ILE A 113 6.25 9.06 1.03
CA ILE A 113 7.14 10.12 1.54
C ILE A 113 6.55 10.71 2.84
N ARG A 114 5.25 10.99 2.86
CA ARG A 114 4.56 11.53 4.05
C ARG A 114 4.63 10.55 5.23
N SER A 115 4.35 9.28 5.00
CA SER A 115 4.44 8.23 6.02
C SER A 115 5.86 8.10 6.57
N LEU A 116 6.87 8.07 5.71
CA LEU A 116 8.27 7.98 6.12
C LEU A 116 8.68 9.19 6.97
N ALA A 117 8.32 10.40 6.54
CA ALA A 117 8.61 11.61 7.29
C ALA A 117 7.93 11.61 8.67
N ALA A 118 6.68 11.15 8.75
CA ALA A 118 5.94 11.03 10.02
C ALA A 118 6.61 10.02 10.97
N ILE A 119 6.98 8.84 10.47
CA ILE A 119 7.66 7.80 11.26
C ILE A 119 9.01 8.31 11.76
N LEU A 120 9.83 8.89 10.88
CA LEU A 120 11.15 9.41 11.26
C LEU A 120 11.03 10.58 12.26
N THR A 121 10.06 11.46 12.09
CA THR A 121 9.80 12.56 13.02
C THR A 121 9.37 12.04 14.39
N HIS A 122 8.54 10.99 14.43
CA HIS A 122 8.13 10.35 15.68
C HIS A 122 9.33 9.70 16.40
N LEU A 123 10.22 9.03 15.67
CA LEU A 123 11.35 8.30 16.26
C LEU A 123 12.55 9.20 16.61
N LEU A 124 12.87 10.20 15.78
CA LEU A 124 14.08 11.02 15.88
C LEU A 124 13.81 12.43 16.46
N GLY A 125 12.53 12.80 16.56
CA GLY A 125 12.06 14.15 16.87
C GLY A 125 12.08 15.08 15.64
N GLY A 126 11.40 16.22 15.73
CA GLY A 126 11.30 17.20 14.63
C GLY A 126 12.55 18.07 14.40
N ARG A 127 13.63 17.86 15.14
CA ARG A 127 14.88 18.65 14.99
C ARG A 127 15.78 17.98 13.97
N ARG A 128 16.34 18.78 13.06
CA ARG A 128 17.34 18.32 12.09
C ARG A 128 18.55 17.73 12.83
N ARG A 129 18.91 16.48 12.52
CA ARG A 129 20.07 15.77 13.08
C ARG A 129 21.17 15.63 12.01
N PRO A 130 22.45 15.55 12.40
CA PRO A 130 23.49 15.07 11.49
C PRO A 130 23.14 13.65 11.01
N PHE A 131 23.21 13.42 9.70
CA PHE A 131 23.01 12.11 9.09
C PHE A 131 24.36 11.65 8.52
N VAL A 132 24.87 10.54 9.03
CA VAL A 132 26.15 9.95 8.58
C VAL A 132 25.82 8.73 7.73
N ILE A 133 26.33 8.73 6.51
CA ILE A 133 26.33 7.55 5.64
C ILE A 133 27.73 6.96 5.74
N LEU A 134 27.81 5.68 6.12
CA LEU A 134 29.03 4.89 6.07
C LEU A 134 28.82 3.87 4.96
N ASP A 135 29.73 3.87 3.99
CA ASP A 135 29.80 2.89 2.89
C ASP A 135 31.03 2.00 3.12
#